data_AF-A0A6I1HYY6-F1
#
_entry.id   AF-A0A6I1HYY6-F1
#
_cell.length_a   1.000
_cell.length_b   1.000
_cell.length_c   1.000
_cell.angle_alpha   90.00
_cell.angle_beta   90.00
_cell.angle_gamma   90.00
#
_symmetry.space_group_name_H-M   'P 1'
#
loop_
_entity.id
_entity.type
_entity.pdbx_description
1 polymer ?
#
loop_
_entity_poly.entity_id
_entity_poly.type
_entity_poly.pdbx_seq_one_letter_code
_entity_poly.pdbx_strand_id
1 'polypeptide(L)'
;MNNGNFLIFGMGVGTDHLGYIGWTQRTLGDEEDIISDLKKDSGAAITQWMEQAAGSDKITIFEIDSAPSLENARDTVQFWCQYYGMLGAKVLAVPG
;
A
#
# COMPACT_ATOMS: atom_id res chain seq x y z
N MET A 1 26.96 1.29 3.51
CA MET A 1 25.88 1.63 2.57
C MET A 1 24.68 0.80 2.99
N ASN A 2 23.65 1.42 3.59
CA ASN A 2 22.40 0.72 3.87
C ASN A 2 21.69 0.55 2.53
N ASN A 3 21.76 -0.64 1.95
CA ASN A 3 20.89 -1.02 0.83
C ASN A 3 19.50 -1.23 1.44
N GLY A 4 18.80 -0.13 1.72
CA GLY A 4 17.44 -0.17 2.22
C GLY A 4 16.54 -0.65 1.09
N ASN A 5 16.29 -1.95 1.02
CA ASN A 5 15.27 -2.49 0.13
C ASN A 5 13.91 -2.05 0.68
N PHE A 6 13.24 -1.19 -0.08
CA PHE A 6 11.85 -0.84 0.13
C PHE A 6 10.99 -1.91 -0.51
N LEU A 7 10.04 -2.42 0.24
CA LEU A 7 9.02 -3.31 -0.26
C LEU A 7 7.82 -2.49 -0.71
N ILE A 8 7.33 -2.74 -1.91
CA ILE A 8 6.10 -2.18 -2.46
C ILE A 8 4.97 -3.16 -2.20
N PHE A 9 3.91 -2.69 -1.58
CA PHE A 9 2.78 -3.54 -1.19
C PHE A 9 1.45 -2.96 -1.64
N GLY A 10 0.52 -3.86 -1.93
CA GLY A 10 -0.89 -3.57 -2.16
C GLY A 10 -1.70 -3.89 -0.90
N MET A 11 -2.73 -3.11 -0.67
CA MET A 11 -3.76 -3.37 0.32
C MET A 11 -5.14 -3.38 -0.33
N GLY A 12 -5.88 -4.44 -0.03
CA GLY A 12 -7.19 -4.65 -0.62
C GLY A 12 -8.11 -5.45 0.26
N VAL A 13 -9.35 -5.56 -0.21
CA VAL A 13 -10.38 -6.42 0.39
C VAL A 13 -10.59 -7.60 -0.56
N GLY A 14 -10.29 -8.80 -0.07
CA GLY A 14 -10.25 -10.00 -0.92
C GLY A 14 -9.22 -9.88 -2.05
N THR A 15 -9.38 -10.68 -3.11
CA THR A 15 -8.49 -10.69 -4.29
C THR A 15 -8.86 -9.65 -5.34
N ASP A 16 -10.05 -9.07 -5.25
CA ASP A 16 -10.69 -8.36 -6.37
C ASP A 16 -10.73 -6.84 -6.17
N HIS A 17 -10.38 -6.34 -4.97
CA HIS A 17 -10.45 -4.92 -4.65
C HIS A 17 -9.13 -4.39 -4.06
N LEU A 18 -8.21 -4.03 -4.96
CA LEU A 18 -7.04 -3.22 -4.59
C LEU A 18 -7.48 -1.78 -4.33
N GLY A 19 -7.33 -1.30 -3.10
CA GLY A 19 -7.71 0.05 -2.70
C GLY A 19 -6.53 0.96 -2.38
N TYR A 20 -5.37 0.40 -2.04
CA TYR A 20 -4.20 1.18 -1.66
C TYR A 20 -2.90 0.51 -2.13
N ILE A 21 -1.92 1.31 -2.54
CA ILE A 21 -0.56 0.87 -2.81
C ILE A 21 0.39 1.80 -2.05
N GLY A 22 1.35 1.21 -1.35
CA GLY A 22 2.35 1.93 -0.58
C GLY A 22 3.68 1.20 -0.57
N TRP A 23 4.63 1.73 0.20
CA TRP A 23 5.92 1.11 0.41
C TRP A 23 6.31 1.11 1.88
N THR A 24 7.16 0.17 2.26
CA THR A 24 7.69 0.05 3.62
C THR A 24 9.12 -0.48 3.58
N GLN A 25 9.90 -0.22 4.62
CA GLN A 25 11.21 -0.86 4.82
C GLN A 25 11.10 -2.14 5.67
N ARG A 26 9.89 -2.45 6.16
CA ARG A 26 9.61 -3.64 6.98
C ARG A 26 9.22 -4.83 6.10
N THR A 27 9.40 -6.03 6.62
CA THR A 27 8.85 -7.25 6.00
C THR A 27 7.35 -7.37 6.27
N LEU A 28 6.58 -7.94 5.34
CA LEU A 28 5.12 -8.12 5.46
C LEU A 28 4.66 -9.08 6.57
N GLY A 29 5.57 -9.63 7.38
CA GLY A 29 5.22 -10.44 8.54
C GLY A 29 4.48 -9.66 9.64
N ASP A 30 4.56 -8.33 9.60
CA ASP A 30 3.98 -7.42 10.59
C ASP A 30 2.81 -6.61 9.98
N GLU A 31 1.84 -7.29 9.36
CA GLU A 31 0.70 -6.65 8.67
C GLU A 31 -0.07 -5.68 9.60
N GLU A 32 -0.26 -6.07 10.87
CA GLU A 32 -0.96 -5.26 11.87
C GLU A 32 -0.23 -3.95 12.17
N ASP A 33 1.10 -3.96 12.19
CA ASP A 33 1.91 -2.76 12.42
C ASP A 33 1.90 -1.83 11.22
N ILE A 34 1.94 -2.37 10.00
CA ILE A 34 1.81 -1.58 8.76
C ILE A 34 0.45 -0.88 8.73
N ILE A 35 -0.62 -1.59 9.07
CA ILE A 35 -1.98 -1.05 9.18
C ILE A 35 -2.06 0.03 10.27
N SER A 36 -1.47 -0.23 11.44
CA SER A 36 -1.45 0.70 12.57
C SER A 36 -0.72 2.01 12.23
N ASP A 37 0.43 1.91 11.55
CA ASP A 37 1.21 3.07 11.13
C ASP A 37 0.48 3.86 10.04
N LEU A 38 -0.13 3.17 9.06
CA LEU A 38 -0.96 3.83 8.04
C LEU A 38 -2.14 4.58 8.64
N LYS A 39 -2.83 4.04 9.65
CA LYS A 39 -3.93 4.76 10.30
C LYS A 39 -3.50 6.05 11.00
N LYS A 40 -2.24 6.13 11.43
CA LYS A 40 -1.69 7.30 12.13
C LYS A 40 -1.16 8.36 11.17
N ASP A 41 -0.56 7.94 10.07
CA ASP A 41 0.20 8.82 9.17
C ASP A 41 -0.53 9.10 7.84
N SER A 42 -1.53 8.30 7.48
CA SER A 42 -2.27 8.48 6.23
C SER A 42 -3.37 9.53 6.36
N GLY A 43 -3.61 10.27 5.28
CA GLY A 43 -4.72 11.23 5.20
C GLY A 43 -6.08 10.57 5.42
N ALA A 44 -7.07 11.38 5.82
CA ALA A 44 -8.41 10.93 6.21
C ALA A 44 -9.09 9.98 5.21
N ALA A 45 -8.79 10.09 3.91
CA ALA A 45 -9.33 9.22 2.87
C ALA A 45 -8.92 7.75 3.00
N ILE A 46 -7.69 7.48 3.44
CA ILE A 46 -7.19 6.10 3.61
C ILE A 46 -7.71 5.50 4.90
N THR A 47 -7.71 6.28 5.98
CA THR A 47 -8.32 5.85 7.25
C THR A 47 -9.79 5.51 7.04
N GLN A 48 -10.53 6.35 6.32
CA GLN A 48 -11.94 6.09 5.99
C GLN A 48 -12.11 4.85 5.11
N TRP A 49 -11.26 4.64 4.10
CA TRP A 49 -11.30 3.43 3.29
C TRP A 49 -11.01 2.17 4.13
N MET A 50 -10.01 2.22 5.00
CA MET A 50 -9.64 1.11 5.89
C MET A 50 -10.75 0.78 6.89
N GLU A 51 -11.47 1.77 7.42
CA GLU A 51 -12.62 1.55 8.31
C GLU A 51 -13.79 0.89 7.57
N GLN A 52 -14.08 1.31 6.34
CA GLN A 52 -15.10 0.69 5.50
C GLN A 52 -14.74 -0.75 5.13
N ALA A 53 -13.47 -0.97 4.77
CA ALA A 53 -12.93 -2.28 4.43
C ALA A 53 -12.99 -3.24 5.63
N ALA A 54 -12.51 -2.81 6.81
CA ALA A 54 -12.50 -3.63 8.03
C ALA A 54 -13.90 -4.02 8.54
N GLY A 55 -14.93 -3.22 8.24
CA GLY A 55 -16.31 -3.54 8.57
C GLY A 55 -16.97 -4.56 7.63
N SER A 56 -16.36 -4.84 6.48
CA SER A 56 -16.99 -5.60 5.39
C SER A 56 -16.29 -6.95 5.14
N ASP A 57 -14.96 -7.01 5.24
CA ASP A 57 -14.16 -8.21 4.97
C ASP A 57 -12.72 -8.04 5.49
N LYS A 58 -11.92 -9.12 5.54
CA LYS A 58 -10.52 -9.07 6.00
C LYS A 58 -9.65 -8.31 4.99
N ILE A 59 -9.09 -7.18 5.41
CA ILE A 59 -8.03 -6.47 4.66
C ILE A 59 -6.84 -7.41 4.51
N THR A 60 -6.35 -7.56 3.29
CA THR A 60 -5.17 -8.37 2.97
C THR A 60 -4.07 -7.46 2.45
N ILE A 61 -2.84 -7.70 2.90
CA ILE A 61 -1.64 -7.04 2.40
C ILE A 61 -0.88 -8.05 1.54
N PHE A 62 -0.35 -7.61 0.41
CA PHE A 62 0.49 -8.46 -0.43
C PHE A 62 1.62 -7.66 -1.06
N GLU A 63 2.73 -8.35 -1.31
CA GLU A 63 3.88 -7.79 -2.01
C GLU A 63 3.55 -7.63 -3.49
N ILE A 64 3.90 -6.47 -4.03
CA ILE A 64 3.81 -6.18 -5.48
C ILE A 64 5.20 -6.20 -6.08
N ASP A 65 6.16 -5.51 -5.46
CA ASP A 65 7.50 -5.31 -6.00
C ASP A 65 8.49 -4.89 -4.89
N SER A 66 9.75 -4.67 -5.24
CA SER A 66 10.77 -4.11 -4.36
C SER A 66 11.59 -3.01 -5.06
N ALA A 67 12.04 -2.02 -4.30
CA ALA A 67 12.80 -0.89 -4.79
C ALA A 67 14.07 -0.67 -3.94
N PRO A 68 15.23 -0.36 -4.55
CA PRO A 68 16.50 -0.22 -3.84
C PRO A 68 16.70 1.14 -3.16
N SER A 69 15.79 2.10 -3.38
CA SER A 69 15.87 3.47 -2.86
C SER A 69 14.47 4.04 -2.64
N LEU A 70 14.38 5.10 -1.83
CA LEU A 70 13.11 5.81 -1.59
C LEU A 70 12.54 6.43 -2.87
N GLU A 71 13.42 6.98 -3.72
CA GLU A 71 13.05 7.54 -5.01
C GLU A 71 12.44 6.47 -5.91
N ASN A 72 13.12 5.33 -6.05
CA ASN A 72 12.59 4.21 -6.83
C ASN A 72 11.29 3.68 -6.21
N ALA A 73 11.16 3.66 -4.89
CA ALA A 73 9.93 3.19 -4.25
C ALA A 73 8.74 4.09 -4.59
N ARG A 74 8.93 5.41 -4.55
CA ARG A 74 7.91 6.40 -4.95
C ARG A 74 7.52 6.23 -6.40
N ASP A 75 8.49 6.10 -7.30
CA ASP A 75 8.25 5.92 -8.73
C ASP A 75 7.50 4.62 -9.01
N THR A 76 7.90 3.52 -8.37
CA THR A 76 7.24 2.22 -8.51
C THR A 76 5.80 2.24 -7.99
N VAL A 77 5.54 2.89 -6.85
CA VAL A 77 4.17 3.07 -6.33
C VAL A 77 3.32 3.88 -7.30
N GLN A 78 3.85 4.99 -7.81
CA GLN A 78 3.13 5.81 -8.78
C GLN A 78 2.82 5.03 -10.07
N PHE A 79 3.78 4.24 -10.56
CA PHE A 79 3.59 3.36 -11.71
C PHE A 79 2.44 2.38 -11.48
N TRP A 80 2.45 1.65 -10.35
CA TRP A 80 1.41 0.66 -10.07
C TRP A 80 0.03 1.30 -9.87
N CYS A 81 -0.04 2.46 -9.19
CA CYS A 81 -1.30 3.20 -9.06
C CYS A 81 -1.87 3.60 -10.43
N GLN A 82 -1.02 4.08 -11.35
CA GLN A 82 -1.44 4.42 -12.71
C GLN A 82 -1.87 3.17 -13.49
N TYR A 83 -1.11 2.08 -13.42
CA TYR A 83 -1.41 0.83 -14.09
C TYR A 83 -2.77 0.27 -13.68
N TYR A 84 -3.02 0.13 -12.38
CA TYR A 84 -4.31 -0.35 -11.87
C TYR A 84 -5.45 0.65 -12.13
N GLY A 85 -5.14 1.95 -12.11
CA GLY A 85 -6.06 3.01 -12.54
C GLY A 85 -6.51 2.83 -14.00
N MET A 86 -5.60 2.50 -14.92
CA MET A 86 -5.93 2.21 -16.32
C MET A 86 -6.80 0.95 -16.48
N LEU A 87 -6.64 -0.03 -15.59
CA LEU A 87 -7.47 -1.24 -15.55
C LEU A 87 -8.85 -1.02 -14.91
N GLY A 88 -9.15 0.20 -14.44
CA GLY A 88 -10.44 0.58 -13.86
C GLY A 88 -10.53 0.44 -12.34
N ALA A 89 -9.43 0.09 -11.66
CA ALA A 89 -9.39 0.07 -10.20
C ALA A 89 -9.19 1.48 -9.62
N LYS A 90 -9.96 1.84 -8.59
CA LYS A 90 -9.76 3.09 -7.84
C LYS A 90 -8.73 2.86 -6.74
N VAL A 91 -7.45 3.07 -7.07
CA VAL A 91 -6.34 2.89 -6.13
C VAL A 91 -5.95 4.23 -5.52
N LEU A 92 -5.87 4.31 -4.19
CA LEU A 92 -5.31 5.43 -3.44
C LEU A 92 -3.80 5.29 -3.32
N ALA A 93 -3.07 6.39 -3.52
CA ALA A 93 -1.62 6.47 -3.35
C ALA A 93 -1.30 7.54 -2.30
N VAL A 94 -0.33 7.27 -1.41
CA VAL A 94 0.27 8.32 -0.57
C VAL A 94 1.69 8.57 -1.05
N PRO A 95 2.04 9.82 -1.39
CA PRO A 95 3.43 10.22 -1.40
C PRO A 95 3.87 10.31 0.06
N GLY A 96 4.56 9.29 0.57
CA GLY A 96 5.34 9.42 1.81
C GLY A 96 6.43 10.47 1.68
#